data_AF-A0A8T7K5T8-F1
#
_entry.id   AF-A0A8T7K5T8-F1
#
_cell.length_a   1.000
_cell.length_b   1.000
_cell.length_c   1.000
_cell.angle_alpha   90.00
_cell.angle_beta   90.00
_cell.angle_gamma   90.00
#
_symmetry.space_group_name_H-M   'P 1'
#
loop_
_entity.id
_entity.type
_entity.pdbx_description
1 polymer ?
#
loop_
_entity_poly.entity_id
_entity_poly.type
_entity_poly.pdbx_seq_one_letter_code
_entity_poly.pdbx_strand_id
1 'polypeptide(L)' 'MHSLRTLPDAMMALPALEKLDLRWLHDLEKPPAWIPDLEARGGVVYI' A
#
# COMPACT_ATOMS: atom_id res chain seq x y z
N MET A 1 -3.11 21.43 -1.38
CA MET A 1 -3.05 20.12 -0.69
C MET A 1 -2.04 19.27 -1.43
N HIS A 2 -1.10 18.64 -0.73
CA HIS A 2 -0.13 17.72 -1.35
C HIS A 2 -0.77 16.34 -1.44
N SER A 3 -0.92 15.80 -2.64
CA SER A 3 -1.40 14.44 -2.87
C SER A 3 -0.26 13.43 -2.76
N LEU A 4 -0.58 12.23 -2.26
CA LEU A 4 0.36 11.12 -2.15
C LEU A 4 0.48 10.40 -3.49
N ARG A 5 1.67 10.45 -4.11
CA ARG A 5 1.92 9.86 -5.44
C ARG A 5 2.62 8.50 -5.40
N THR A 6 3.29 8.22 -4.28
CA THR A 6 4.06 6.99 -4.06
C THR A 6 3.90 6.52 -2.63
N LEU A 7 4.04 5.21 -2.43
CA LEU A 7 4.07 4.59 -1.11
C LEU A 7 5.47 4.04 -0.83
N PRO A 8 6.04 4.29 0.37
CA PRO A 8 7.40 3.87 0.67
C PRO A 8 7.46 2.37 0.99
N ASP A 9 8.55 1.73 0.57
CA ASP A 9 8.81 0.30 0.84
C ASP A 9 8.92 0.01 2.36
N ALA A 10 9.25 1.02 3.17
CA ALA A 10 9.32 0.92 4.62
C ALA A 10 7.99 0.48 5.27
N MET A 11 6.85 0.60 4.58
CA MET A 11 5.57 0.06 5.05
C MET A 11 5.62 -1.46 5.28
N MET A 12 6.46 -2.20 4.56
CA MET A 12 6.62 -3.64 4.78
C MET A 12 7.27 -3.98 6.13
N ALA A 13 7.99 -3.04 6.74
CA ALA A 13 8.60 -3.20 8.06
C ALA A 13 7.57 -3.09 9.20
N LEU A 14 6.32 -2.72 8.91
CA LEU A 14 5.24 -2.70 9.89
C LEU A 14 4.78 -4.16 10.15
N PRO A 15 5.05 -4.74 11.33
CA PRO A 15 4.84 -6.16 11.58
C PRO A 15 3.35 -6.55 11.66
N ALA A 16 2.47 -5.58 11.92
CA ALA A 16 1.02 -5.76 12.04
C ALA A 16 0.25 -5.12 10.87
N LEU A 17 0.91 -4.82 9.74
CA LEU A 17 0.23 -4.30 8.57
C LEU A 17 -0.55 -5.42 7.88
N GLU A 18 -1.85 -5.48 8.19
CA GLU A 18 -2.78 -6.47 7.63
C GLU A 18 -3.77 -5.85 6.63
N LYS A 19 -3.92 -4.54 6.63
CA LYS A 19 -4.87 -3.83 5.76
C LYS A 19 -4.26 -2.57 5.16
N LEU A 20 -4.38 -2.44 3.85
CA LEU A 20 -4.01 -1.25 3.09
C LEU A 20 -5.23 -0.75 2.31
N ASP A 21 -5.59 0.52 2.48
CA ASP A 21 -6.75 1.13 1.81
C ASP A 21 -6.28 2.28 0.91
N LEU A 22 -6.40 2.08 -0.40
CA LEU A 22 -5.95 2.97 -1.46
C LEU A 22 -7.11 3.63 -2.22
N ARG A 23 -8.37 3.38 -1.83
CA ARG A 23 -9.58 3.80 -2.58
C ARG A 23 -9.70 5.30 -2.86
N TRP A 24 -8.99 6.11 -2.08
CA TRP A 24 -9.00 7.58 -2.18
C TRP A 24 -7.67 8.15 -2.69
N LEU A 25 -6.69 7.30 -2.98
CA LEU A 25 -5.37 7.69 -3.48
C LEU A 25 -5.36 7.74 -5.02
N HIS A 26 -6.17 8.64 -5.58
CA HIS A 26 -6.37 8.77 -7.03
C HIS A 26 -5.12 9.26 -7.78
N ASP A 27 -4.20 9.94 -7.10
CA ASP A 27 -2.95 10.46 -7.68
C ASP A 27 -1.77 9.46 -7.55
N LEU A 28 -2.03 8.22 -7.10
CA LEU A 28 -1.00 7.20 -6.97
C LEU A 28 -0.56 6.74 -8.37
N GLU A 29 0.68 7.07 -8.74
CA GLU A 29 1.18 6.86 -10.11
C GLU A 29 1.31 5.37 -10.48
N LYS A 30 1.59 4.53 -9.47
CA LYS A 30 1.72 3.08 -9.64
C LYS A 30 1.42 2.33 -8.33
N PRO A 31 0.87 1.12 -8.40
CA PRO A 31 0.83 0.21 -7.27
C PRO A 31 2.26 -0.09 -6.78
N PRO A 32 2.56 -0.01 -5.48
CA PRO A 32 3.85 -0.42 -4.96
C PRO A 32 4.14 -1.90 -5.22
N ALA A 33 5.40 -2.22 -5.52
CA ALA A 33 5.84 -3.57 -5.89
C ALA A 33 5.69 -4.59 -4.77
N TRP A 34 5.55 -4.15 -3.52
CA TRP A 34 5.39 -5.00 -2.33
C TRP A 34 3.93 -5.37 -2.04
N ILE A 35 2.94 -4.88 -2.80
CA ILE A 35 1.54 -5.28 -2.62
C ILE A 35 1.36 -6.81 -2.65
N PRO A 36 1.95 -7.55 -3.60
CA PRO A 36 1.89 -9.01 -3.61
C PRO A 36 2.48 -9.65 -2.34
N ASP A 37 3.54 -9.07 -1.77
CA ASP A 37 4.13 -9.58 -0.53
C ASP A 37 3.20 -9.36 0.68
N LEU A 38 2.48 -8.23 0.70
CA LEU A 38 1.44 -7.96 1.70
C LEU A 38 0.28 -8.97 1.57
N GLU A 39 -0.19 -9.24 0.37
CA GLU A 39 -1.25 -10.23 0.12
C GLU A 39 -0.81 -11.66 0.47
N ALA A 40 0.44 -12.02 0.15
CA ALA A 40 1.01 -13.35 0.44
C ALA A 40 1.10 -13.66 1.94
N ARG A 41 1.25 -12.65 2.82
CA ARG A 41 1.20 -12.81 4.28
C ARG A 41 -0.22 -12.71 4.88
N GLY A 42 -1.26 -12.69 4.04
CA GLY A 42 -2.65 -12.61 4.46
C GLY A 42 -3.20 -11.19 4.59
N GLY A 43 -2.46 -10.18 4.14
CA GLY A 43 -2.92 -8.80 4.12
C GLY A 43 -3.97 -8.55 3.03
N VAL A 44 -4.83 -7.56 3.25
CA VAL A 44 -5.91 -7.17 2.35
C VAL A 44 -5.64 -5.77 1.79
N VAL A 45 -5.72 -5.63 0.47
CA VAL A 45 -5.58 -4.35 -0.21
C VAL A 45 -6.92 -3.94 -0.83
N TYR A 46 -7.38 -2.74 -0.51
CA TYR A 46 -8.52 -2.09 -1.16
C TYR A 46 -7.99 -1.04 -2.13
N ILE A 47 -8.42 -1.11 -3.39
CA ILE A 47 -8.00 -0.20 -4.47
C ILE A 47 -9.19 0.62 -4.93
#